data_AF-A0A2G6KL59-F1
#
_entry.id   AF-A0A2G6KL59-F1
#
_cell.length_a   1.000
_cell.length_b   1.000
_cell.length_c   1.000
_cell.angle_alpha   90.00
_cell.angle_beta   90.00
_cell.angle_gamma   90.00
#
_symmetry.space_group_name_H-M   'P 1'
#
loop_
_entity.id
_entity.type
_entity.pdbx_description
1 polymer ?
#
loop_
_entity_poly.entity_id
_entity_poly.type
_entity_poly.pdbx_seq_one_letter_code
_entity_poly.pdbx_strand_id
1 'polypeptide(L)'
;MAEKQPDIKLTGFPRKLVLSGVLDESAAKQALQAAQAEKTSFIDYAVSKNKKISTKIAVVASHEFGLACLSLDDINIDHDIIKLV
;
A
#
# COMPACT_ATOMS: atom_id res chain seq x y z
N MET A 1 3.40 -33.61 0.96
CA MET A 1 3.05 -32.68 -0.13
C MET A 1 3.52 -31.30 0.28
N ALA A 2 4.68 -30.86 -0.21
CA ALA A 2 5.24 -29.54 0.06
C ALA A 2 5.11 -28.73 -1.23
N GLU A 3 3.96 -28.08 -1.40
CA GLU A 3 3.69 -27.24 -2.55
C GLU A 3 4.51 -25.95 -2.39
N LYS A 4 5.61 -25.94 -3.14
CA LYS A 4 6.59 -24.88 -3.28
C LYS A 4 5.86 -23.56 -3.58
N GLN A 5 5.73 -22.73 -2.54
CA GLN A 5 5.17 -21.39 -2.63
C GLN A 5 5.97 -20.62 -3.70
N PRO A 6 5.33 -19.88 -4.62
CA PRO A 6 6.06 -19.13 -5.63
C PRO A 6 7.04 -18.21 -4.90
N ASP A 7 8.29 -18.17 -5.38
CA ASP A 7 9.32 -17.24 -4.93
C ASP A 7 8.88 -15.83 -5.32
N ILE A 8 7.87 -15.32 -4.61
CA ILE A 8 7.32 -13.98 -4.80
C ILE A 8 8.38 -13.06 -4.25
N LYS A 9 9.28 -12.64 -5.13
CA LYS A 9 10.29 -11.64 -4.80
C LYS A 9 9.56 -10.35 -4.47
N LEU A 10 9.54 -10.00 -3.20
CA LEU A 10 9.17 -8.65 -2.75
C LEU A 10 10.20 -7.70 -3.37
N THR A 11 9.84 -7.04 -4.46
CA THR A 11 10.70 -6.08 -5.16
C THR A 11 10.12 -4.68 -5.03
N GLY A 12 10.99 -3.67 -4.85
CA GLY A 12 10.57 -2.27 -4.73
C GLY A 12 9.77 -1.95 -3.46
N PHE A 13 8.61 -1.32 -3.64
CA PHE A 13 7.83 -0.71 -2.56
C PHE A 13 7.23 -1.71 -1.54
N PRO A 14 6.69 -2.88 -1.92
CA PRO A 14 6.27 -3.92 -0.97
C PRO A 14 7.39 -4.35 -0.02
N ARG A 15 8.64 -4.45 -0.50
CA ARG A 15 9.81 -4.78 0.33
C ARG A 15 10.13 -3.66 1.31
N LYS A 16 10.02 -2.40 0.87
CA LYS A 16 10.23 -1.23 1.72
C LYS A 16 9.18 -1.11 2.83
N LEU A 17 7.92 -1.43 2.54
CA LEU A 17 6.86 -1.48 3.55
C LEU A 17 7.15 -2.50 4.66
N VAL A 18 7.74 -3.63 4.28
CA VAL A 18 8.16 -4.66 5.25
C VAL A 18 9.34 -4.20 6.09
N LEU A 19 10.36 -3.61 5.45
CA LEU A 19 11.51 -3.04 6.15
C LEU A 19 11.12 -1.89 7.09
N SER A 20 10.08 -1.13 6.74
CA SER A 20 9.54 -0.06 7.56
C SER A 20 8.64 -0.57 8.70
N GLY A 21 8.43 -1.89 8.82
CA GLY A 21 7.59 -2.49 9.87
C GLY A 21 6.09 -2.21 9.71
N VAL A 22 5.66 -1.76 8.54
CA VAL A 22 4.23 -1.52 8.25
C VAL A 22 3.51 -2.85 7.99
N LEU A 23 4.21 -3.83 7.41
CA LEU A 23 3.69 -5.14 7.09
C LEU A 23 4.74 -6.22 7.36
N ASP A 24 4.31 -7.41 7.78
CA ASP A 24 5.22 -8.54 8.00
C ASP A 24 5.62 -9.21 6.67
N GLU A 25 6.77 -9.87 6.58
CA GLU A 25 7.21 -10.56 5.36
C GLU A 25 6.18 -11.60 4.91
N SER A 26 5.63 -12.36 5.86
CA SER A 26 4.61 -13.37 5.59
C SER A 26 3.31 -12.74 5.08
N ALA A 27 2.90 -11.63 5.70
CA ALA A 27 1.71 -10.89 5.32
C ALA A 27 1.86 -10.22 3.95
N ALA A 28 3.06 -9.71 3.62
CA ALA A 28 3.35 -9.11 2.33
C ALA A 28 3.35 -10.14 1.19
N LYS A 29 3.86 -11.35 1.42
CA LYS A 29 3.81 -12.45 0.43
C LYS A 29 2.37 -12.89 0.17
N GLN A 30 1.56 -13.07 1.23
CA GLN A 30 0.14 -13.41 1.08
C GLN A 30 -0.63 -12.29 0.35
N ALA A 31 -0.39 -11.03 0.71
CA ALA A 31 -1.03 -9.91 0.06
C ALA A 31 -0.65 -9.78 -1.42
N LEU A 32 0.61 -10.07 -1.80
CA LEU A 32 1.00 -10.13 -3.20
C LEU A 32 0.32 -11.27 -3.96
N GLN A 33 0.21 -12.45 -3.35
CA GLN A 33 -0.45 -13.59 -3.97
C GLN A 33 -1.95 -13.31 -4.20
N ALA A 34 -2.62 -12.73 -3.20
CA ALA A 34 -4.02 -12.34 -3.32
C ALA A 34 -4.22 -11.20 -4.33
N ALA A 35 -3.34 -10.20 -4.35
CA ALA A 35 -3.37 -9.13 -5.34
C ALA A 35 -3.20 -9.65 -6.78
N GLN A 36 -2.30 -10.62 -7.00
CA GLN A 36 -2.17 -11.29 -8.31
C GLN A 36 -3.43 -12.06 -8.69
N ALA A 37 -4.07 -12.75 -7.74
CA ALA A 37 -5.32 -13.47 -7.98
C ALA A 37 -6.47 -12.52 -8.35
N GLU A 38 -6.56 -11.36 -7.70
CA GLU A 38 -7.54 -10.32 -7.98
C GLU A 38 -7.17 -9.41 -9.17
N LYS A 39 -5.99 -9.59 -9.79
CA LYS A 39 -5.43 -8.71 -10.83
C LYS A 39 -5.37 -7.23 -10.40
N THR A 40 -5.17 -7.00 -9.11
CA THR A 40 -5.13 -5.69 -8.49
C THR A 40 -3.69 -5.37 -8.06
N SER A 41 -3.37 -4.08 -7.93
CA SER A 41 -2.06 -3.66 -7.42
C SER A 41 -1.89 -4.10 -5.95
N PHE A 42 -0.66 -4.40 -5.54
CA PHE A 42 -0.38 -4.77 -4.14
C PHE A 42 -0.87 -3.71 -3.15
N ILE A 43 -0.72 -2.43 -3.52
CA ILE A 43 -1.11 -1.31 -2.67
C ILE A 43 -2.63 -1.22 -2.56
N ASP A 44 -3.36 -1.33 -3.68
CA ASP A 44 -4.82 -1.37 -3.66
C ASP A 44 -5.34 -2.50 -2.77
N TYR A 45 -4.76 -3.70 -2.89
CA TYR A 45 -5.14 -4.83 -2.05
C TYR A 45 -4.86 -4.56 -0.56
N ALA A 46 -3.68 -4.03 -0.24
CA ALA A 46 -3.27 -3.73 1.14
C ALA A 46 -4.16 -2.64 1.78
N VAL A 47 -4.51 -1.60 1.02
CA VAL A 47 -5.37 -0.48 1.43
C VAL A 47 -6.83 -0.95 1.59
N SER A 48 -7.32 -1.77 0.65
CA SER A 48 -8.68 -2.33 0.67
C SER A 48 -8.93 -3.21 1.90
N LYS A 49 -7.92 -3.99 2.32
CA LYS A 49 -8.03 -4.83 3.52
C LYS A 49 -8.03 -4.04 4.83
N ASN A 50 -7.39 -2.87 4.90
CA ASN A 50 -7.37 -2.11 6.14
C ASN A 50 -7.04 -0.61 5.94
N LYS A 51 -8.01 0.26 6.22
CA LYS A 51 -7.83 1.72 6.19
C LYS A 51 -6.72 2.24 7.11
N LYS A 52 -6.43 1.56 8.23
CA LYS A 52 -5.33 1.98 9.13
C LYS A 52 -3.95 1.73 8.52
N ILE A 53 -3.85 0.78 7.59
CA ILE A 53 -2.61 0.51 6.86
C ILE A 53 -2.38 1.61 5.81
N SER A 54 -3.45 2.18 5.26
CA SER A 54 -3.39 3.26 4.26
C SER A 54 -2.58 4.47 4.73
N THR A 55 -2.82 4.95 5.95
CA THR A 55 -2.08 6.10 6.51
C THR A 55 -0.59 5.76 6.69
N LYS A 56 -0.27 4.56 7.17
CA LYS A 56 1.13 4.13 7.33
C LYS A 56 1.84 4.00 5.97
N ILE A 57 1.15 3.44 4.98
CA ILE A 57 1.65 3.37 3.61
C ILE A 57 1.92 4.78 3.06
N ALA A 58 1.01 5.72 3.28
CA ALA A 58 1.15 7.11 2.82
C ALA A 58 2.39 7.78 3.45
N VAL A 59 2.62 7.59 4.75
CA VAL A 59 3.82 8.11 5.43
C VAL A 59 5.11 7.50 4.86
N VAL A 60 5.14 6.19 4.64
CA VAL A 60 6.31 5.51 4.05
C VAL A 60 6.53 5.95 2.61
N ALA A 61 5.46 6.11 1.82
CA ALA A 61 5.53 6.64 0.47
C ALA A 61 6.10 8.05 0.46
N SER A 62 5.58 8.94 1.31
CA SER A 62 6.08 10.30 1.47
C SER A 62 7.57 10.35 1.80
N HIS A 63 8.02 9.47 2.71
CA HIS A 63 9.44 9.36 3.03
C HIS A 63 10.29 8.83 1.87
N GLU A 64 9.83 7.80 1.16
CA GLU A 64 10.57 7.18 0.04
C GLU A 64 10.60 8.06 -1.21
N PHE A 65 9.53 8.82 -1.48
CA PHE A 65 9.42 9.69 -2.66
C PHE A 65 9.80 11.15 -2.35
N GLY A 66 10.04 11.51 -1.09
CA GLY A 66 10.37 12.87 -0.67
C GLY A 66 9.20 13.85 -0.83
N LEU A 67 7.96 13.35 -0.82
CA LEU A 67 6.75 14.14 -1.00
C LEU A 67 6.06 14.36 0.35
N ALA A 68 5.43 15.52 0.55
CA ALA A 68 4.66 15.76 1.76
C ALA A 68 3.45 14.80 1.86
N CYS A 69 3.24 14.20 3.04
CA CYS A 69 2.04 13.43 3.33
C CYS A 69 0.97 14.40 3.84
N LEU A 70 -0.18 14.45 3.18
CA LEU A 70 -1.27 15.35 3.52
C LEU A 70 -2.55 14.56 3.75
N SER A 71 -3.14 14.70 4.93
CA SER A 71 -4.40 14.05 5.28
C SER A 71 -5.56 14.88 4.73
N LEU A 72 -6.37 14.30 3.85
CA LEU A 72 -7.50 15.00 3.23
C LEU A 72 -8.62 15.29 4.23
N ASP A 73 -8.77 14.48 5.28
CA ASP A 73 -9.78 14.68 6.34
C ASP A 73 -9.57 15.99 7.13
N ASP A 74 -8.35 16.53 7.15
CA ASP A 74 -7.99 17.76 7.87
C ASP A 74 -8.07 19.02 6.98
N ILE A 75 -8.40 18.86 5.70
CA ILE A 75 -8.43 19.98 4.74
C ILE A 75 -9.88 20.30 4.38
N ASN A 76 -10.26 21.54 4.61
CA ASN A 76 -11.48 22.08 4.04
C ASN A 76 -11.22 22.53 2.59
N ILE A 77 -11.45 21.61 1.64
CA ILE A 77 -11.31 21.90 0.22
C ILE A 77 -12.59 22.60 -0.25
N ASP A 78 -12.46 23.82 -0.77
CA ASP A 78 -13.60 24.54 -1.31
C ASP A 78 -14.08 23.85 -2.60
N HIS A 79 -15.38 23.51 -2.62
CA HIS A 79 -16.00 22.77 -3.69
C HIS A 79 -16.07 23.52 -5.03
N ASP A 80 -15.93 24.86 -5.04
CA ASP A 80 -15.89 25.64 -6.28
C ASP A 80 -14.56 25.41 -7.05
N ILE A 81 -13.51 25.03 -6.33
CA ILE A 81 -12.16 24.78 -6.87
C ILE A 81 -12.08 23.37 -7.51
N ILE A 82 -12.83 22.40 -6.99
CA ILE A 82 -12.86 21.03 -7.51
C ILE A 82 -14.02 20.82 -8.49
N LYS A 83 -13.84 21.29 -9.74
CA LYS A 83 -14.79 20.97 -10.82
C LYS A 83 -14.49 19.56 -11.35
N LEU A 84 -15.50 18.68 -11.27
CA LEU A 84 -15.47 17.35 -11.89
C LEU A 84 -15.36 17.54 -13.42
N VAL A 85 -14.23 17.14 -13.99
CA VAL A 85 -14.01 17.02 -15.44
C VAL A 85 -14.71 15.78 -15.98
#